data_AF-A0A0S8AE28-F1
#
_entry.id   AF-A0A0S8AE28-F1
#
_cell.length_a   1.000
_cell.length_b   1.000
_cell.length_c   1.000
_cell.angle_alpha   90.00
_cell.angle_beta   90.00
_cell.angle_gamma   90.00
#
_symmetry.space_group_name_H-M   'P 1'
#
loop_
_entity.id
_entity.type
_entity.pdbx_description
1 polymer ?
#
loop_
_entity_poly.entity_id
_entity_poly.type
_entity_poly.pdbx_seq_one_letter_code
_entity_poly.pdbx_strand_id
1 'polypeptide(L)'
;MNHSIIQQSIENIFTINLSVRHNENTLVFTDTYNQKTEKIAKLIAETGKKFTDAIHYMVISPSGCHGTEPPEQLWKAAFGNNCVDHLKKNKLLQPICAKKATRHQLREAEKIIHSYKNEA
;
A
#
# COMPACT_ATOMS: atom_id res chain seq x y z
N MET A 1 20.26 16.51 -14.83
CA MET A 1 19.55 15.21 -14.91
C MET A 1 18.45 15.34 -15.94
N ASN A 2 18.42 14.49 -16.97
CA ASN A 2 17.42 14.57 -18.03
C ASN A 2 16.03 14.22 -17.47
N HIS A 3 15.13 15.20 -17.48
CA HIS A 3 13.75 15.06 -17.00
C HIS A 3 12.99 13.91 -17.69
N SER A 4 13.34 13.59 -18.95
CA SER A 4 12.75 12.50 -19.72
C SER A 4 13.03 11.10 -19.15
N ILE A 5 14.23 10.87 -18.57
CA ILE A 5 14.61 9.56 -18.04
C ILE A 5 13.84 9.25 -16.75
N ILE A 6 13.67 10.25 -15.88
CA ILE A 6 12.91 10.10 -14.64
C ILE A 6 11.44 9.82 -14.95
N GLN A 7 10.85 10.58 -15.89
CA GLN A 7 9.48 10.38 -16.35
C GLN A 7 9.28 8.94 -16.86
N GLN A 8 10.15 8.47 -17.75
CA GLN A 8 10.07 7.12 -18.30
C GLN A 8 10.21 6.05 -17.21
N SER A 9 11.10 6.26 -16.24
CA SER A 9 11.30 5.32 -15.12
C SER A 9 10.03 5.20 -14.28
N ILE A 10 9.34 6.31 -14.00
CA ILE A 10 8.09 6.31 -13.26
C ILE A 10 6.98 5.64 -14.07
N GLU A 11 6.87 5.91 -15.36
CA GLU A 11 5.86 5.27 -16.22
C GLU A 11 6.09 3.76 -16.35
N ASN A 12 7.35 3.31 -16.34
CA ASN A 12 7.71 1.89 -16.32
C ASN A 12 7.26 1.20 -15.01
N ILE A 13 7.20 1.90 -13.87
CA ILE A 13 6.67 1.31 -12.63
C ILE A 13 5.23 0.86 -12.83
N PHE A 14 4.39 1.69 -13.46
CA PHE A 14 2.99 1.36 -13.69
C PHE A 14 2.80 0.36 -14.82
N THR A 15 3.54 0.50 -15.92
CA THR A 15 3.30 -0.27 -17.15
C THR A 15 4.05 -1.60 -17.21
N ILE A 16 5.24 -1.69 -16.61
CA ILE A 16 6.09 -2.88 -16.66
C ILE A 16 6.08 -3.60 -15.31
N ASN A 17 6.43 -2.91 -14.22
CA ASN A 17 6.59 -3.56 -12.91
C ASN A 17 5.26 -3.98 -12.30
N LEU A 18 4.29 -3.08 -12.25
CA LEU A 18 2.98 -3.33 -11.67
C LEU A 18 1.97 -3.81 -12.71
N SER A 19 2.17 -3.48 -14.00
CA SER A 19 1.23 -3.79 -15.08
C SER A 19 -0.22 -3.37 -14.76
N VAL A 20 -0.36 -2.17 -14.19
CA VAL A 20 -1.64 -1.63 -13.68
C VAL A 20 -2.66 -1.50 -14.81
N ARG A 21 -3.88 -1.96 -14.55
CA ARG A 21 -5.04 -1.74 -15.42
C ARG A 21 -5.82 -0.51 -14.98
N HIS A 22 -6.57 0.06 -15.91
CA HIS A 22 -7.32 1.30 -15.68
C HIS A 22 -8.36 1.22 -14.55
N ASN A 23 -8.87 0.02 -14.26
CA ASN A 23 -9.86 -0.23 -13.22
C ASN A 23 -9.27 -0.83 -11.93
N GLU A 24 -7.94 -0.83 -11.77
CA GLU A 24 -7.27 -1.36 -10.58
C GLU A 24 -6.91 -0.24 -9.61
N ASN A 25 -7.24 -0.44 -8.33
CA ASN A 25 -6.87 0.44 -7.24
C ASN A 25 -5.36 0.36 -6.99
N THR A 26 -4.68 1.51 -6.93
CA THR A 26 -3.24 1.58 -6.71
C THR A 26 -2.92 2.52 -5.55
N LEU A 27 -2.25 1.99 -4.54
CA LEU A 27 -1.83 2.72 -3.35
C LEU A 27 -0.36 3.14 -3.46
N VAL A 28 -0.10 4.45 -3.43
CA VAL A 28 1.24 5.04 -3.36
C VAL A 28 1.40 5.65 -1.98
N PHE A 29 2.36 5.18 -1.21
CA PHE A 29 2.58 5.70 0.14
C PHE A 29 4.05 5.98 0.44
N THR A 30 4.27 6.85 1.42
CA THR A 30 5.60 7.23 1.91
C THR A 30 5.52 7.72 3.35
N ASP A 31 6.64 8.03 3.97
CA ASP A 31 6.69 8.64 5.30
C ASP A 31 7.19 10.08 5.28
N THR A 32 7.02 10.79 6.40
CA THR A 32 7.51 12.17 6.55
C THR A 32 8.99 12.26 6.90
N TYR A 33 9.76 11.16 6.88
CA TYR A 33 11.16 11.17 7.32
C TYR A 33 12.05 11.97 6.37
N ASN A 34 11.80 11.89 5.06
CA ASN A 34 12.60 12.56 4.04
C ASN A 34 11.72 13.28 3.01
N GLN A 35 11.76 14.61 3.01
CA GLN A 35 11.00 15.45 2.07
C GLN A 35 11.29 15.13 0.59
N LYS A 36 12.49 14.66 0.24
CA LYS A 36 12.79 14.25 -1.14
C LYS A 36 12.00 13.00 -1.54
N THR A 37 11.90 12.03 -0.64
CA THR A 37 11.11 10.80 -0.85
C THR A 37 9.63 11.14 -0.98
N GLU A 38 9.13 12.05 -0.13
CA GLU A 38 7.75 12.52 -0.21
C GLU A 38 7.44 13.15 -1.58
N LYS A 39 8.32 14.03 -2.08
CA LYS A 39 8.19 14.64 -3.40
C LYS A 39 8.20 13.61 -4.53
N ILE A 40 9.07 12.60 -4.44
CA ILE A 40 9.14 11.51 -5.42
C ILE A 40 7.85 10.68 -5.39
N ALA A 41 7.37 10.29 -4.22
CA ALA A 41 6.12 9.53 -4.07
C ALA A 41 4.92 10.31 -4.61
N LYS A 42 4.86 11.62 -4.34
CA LYS A 42 3.84 12.50 -4.93
C LYS A 42 3.92 12.54 -6.45
N LEU A 43 5.12 12.67 -7.03
CA LEU A 43 5.31 12.64 -8.48
C LEU A 43 4.89 11.30 -9.10
N ILE A 44 5.18 10.18 -8.42
CA ILE A 44 4.73 8.84 -8.83
C ILE A 44 3.21 8.77 -8.82
N ALA A 45 2.56 9.22 -7.75
CA ALA A 45 1.10 9.22 -7.65
C ALA A 45 0.44 10.08 -8.75
N GLU A 46 0.94 11.29 -8.99
CA GLU A 46 0.42 12.16 -10.06
C GLU A 46 0.62 11.55 -11.46
N THR A 47 1.76 10.88 -11.71
CA THR A 47 2.00 10.19 -12.98
C THR A 47 1.09 8.97 -13.13
N GLY A 48 0.81 8.27 -12.03
CA GLY A 48 -0.07 7.09 -11.97
C GLY A 48 -1.49 7.36 -12.47
N LYS A 49 -1.99 8.60 -12.31
CA LYS A 49 -3.34 9.00 -12.76
C LYS A 49 -3.54 8.89 -14.28
N LYS A 50 -2.46 8.75 -15.06
CA LYS A 50 -2.54 8.46 -16.49
C LYS A 50 -2.92 7.01 -16.79
N PHE A 51 -2.71 6.10 -15.83
CA PHE A 51 -2.84 4.65 -16.01
C PHE A 51 -4.06 4.06 -15.31
N THR A 52 -4.49 4.64 -14.19
CA THR A 52 -5.70 4.25 -13.44
C THR A 52 -6.35 5.47 -12.83
N ASP A 53 -7.68 5.46 -12.74
CA ASP A 53 -8.45 6.52 -12.09
C ASP A 53 -8.42 6.40 -10.56
N ALA A 54 -7.96 5.26 -10.04
CA ALA A 54 -8.00 4.94 -8.61
C ALA A 54 -6.61 4.94 -7.95
N ILE A 55 -5.92 6.08 -8.05
CA ILE A 55 -4.68 6.34 -7.31
C ILE A 55 -5.01 6.87 -5.91
N HIS A 56 -4.57 6.14 -4.89
CA HIS A 56 -4.60 6.60 -3.50
C HIS A 56 -3.19 6.99 -3.06
N TYR A 57 -2.97 8.27 -2.75
CA TYR A 57 -1.71 8.76 -2.20
C TYR A 57 -1.81 9.00 -0.70
N MET A 58 -0.86 8.47 0.07
CA MET A 58 -0.85 8.65 1.52
C MET A 58 0.56 8.91 2.07
N VAL A 59 0.64 9.84 3.03
CA VAL A 59 1.86 10.10 3.80
C VAL A 59 1.61 9.66 5.24
N ILE A 60 2.47 8.79 5.78
CA ILE A 60 2.35 8.26 7.14
C ILE A 60 3.47 8.78 8.04
N SER A 61 3.24 8.78 9.34
CA SER A 61 4.32 9.03 10.30
C SER A 61 5.32 7.86 10.27
N PRO A 62 6.64 8.14 10.32
CA PRO A 62 7.65 7.10 10.42
C PRO A 62 7.39 6.23 11.66
N SER A 63 7.51 4.90 11.51
CA SER A 63 7.32 3.96 12.64
C SER A 63 8.44 4.05 13.69
N GLY A 64 9.51 4.81 13.41
CA GLY A 64 10.63 5.04 14.32
C GLY A 64 11.56 3.84 14.52
N CYS A 65 11.21 2.67 13.97
CA CYS A 65 12.00 1.45 14.08
C CYS A 65 12.01 0.68 12.76
N HIS A 66 13.21 0.37 12.26
CA HIS A 66 13.40 -0.39 11.02
C HIS A 66 12.73 -1.77 11.11
N GLY A 67 12.02 -2.14 10.05
CA GLY A 67 11.38 -3.46 9.96
C GLY A 67 10.10 -3.61 10.78
N THR A 68 9.53 -2.52 11.30
CA THR A 68 8.17 -2.54 11.87
C THR A 68 7.15 -2.63 10.75
N GLU A 69 6.11 -3.44 10.94
CA GLU A 69 4.98 -3.49 10.02
C GLU A 69 4.25 -2.13 9.96
N PRO A 70 3.60 -1.82 8.83
CA PRO A 70 2.96 -0.53 8.65
C PRO A 70 1.77 -0.32 9.59
N PRO A 71 1.41 0.95 9.88
CA PRO A 71 0.31 1.29 10.78
C PRO A 71 -1.05 0.87 10.21
N GLU A 72 -2.05 0.70 11.08
CA GLU A 72 -3.41 0.24 10.73
C GLU A 72 -4.04 1.05 9.58
N GLN A 73 -3.78 2.36 9.52
CA GLN A 73 -4.30 3.21 8.44
C GLN A 73 -3.84 2.75 7.05
N LEU A 74 -2.60 2.26 6.92
CA LEU A 74 -2.10 1.72 5.64
C LEU A 74 -2.75 0.38 5.31
N TRP A 75 -3.00 -0.47 6.31
CA TRP A 75 -3.78 -1.69 6.12
C TRP A 75 -5.20 -1.37 5.62
N LYS A 76 -5.84 -0.34 6.18
CA LYS A 76 -7.19 0.10 5.77
C LYS A 76 -7.20 0.65 4.36
N ALA A 77 -6.18 1.43 3.99
CA ALA A 77 -6.03 1.93 2.62
C ALA A 77 -5.79 0.80 1.60
N ALA A 78 -5.11 -0.28 1.99
CA ALA A 78 -4.79 -1.39 1.10
C ALA A 78 -5.90 -2.44 0.98
N PHE A 79 -6.64 -2.70 2.07
CA PHE A 79 -7.58 -3.83 2.16
C PHE A 79 -9.02 -3.44 2.48
N GLY A 80 -9.30 -2.15 2.73
CA GLY A 80 -10.62 -1.66 3.09
C GLY A 80 -10.92 -1.76 4.60
N ASN A 81 -11.82 -0.89 5.07
CA ASN A 81 -12.12 -0.77 6.50
C ASN A 81 -12.71 -2.06 7.09
N ASN A 82 -13.70 -2.67 6.41
CA ASN A 82 -14.38 -3.84 6.96
C ASN A 82 -13.44 -5.07 7.02
N CYS A 83 -12.55 -5.23 6.04
CA CYS A 83 -11.53 -6.29 6.05
C CYS A 83 -10.64 -6.16 7.29
N VAL A 84 -10.08 -4.97 7.53
CA VAL A 84 -9.20 -4.72 8.67
C VAL A 84 -9.95 -4.87 9.99
N ASP A 85 -11.18 -4.37 10.08
CA ASP A 85 -11.99 -4.53 11.29
C ASP A 85 -12.33 -6.01 11.53
N HIS A 86 -12.52 -6.81 10.49
CA HIS A 86 -12.74 -8.25 10.61
C HIS A 86 -11.46 -9.00 11.06
N LEU A 87 -10.29 -8.62 10.55
CA LEU A 87 -9.00 -9.13 11.04
C LEU A 87 -8.78 -8.79 12.51
N LYS A 88 -9.17 -7.58 12.95
CA LYS A 88 -9.10 -7.15 14.35
C LYS A 88 -10.04 -7.94 15.25
N LYS A 89 -11.30 -8.12 14.83
CA LYS A 89 -12.32 -8.91 15.58
C LYS A 89 -11.84 -10.35 15.80
N ASN A 90 -11.16 -10.94 14.82
CA ASN A 90 -10.57 -12.28 14.94
C ASN A 90 -9.19 -12.33 15.63
N LYS A 91 -8.71 -11.20 16.18
CA LYS A 91 -7.40 -11.08 16.85
C LYS A 91 -6.22 -11.51 15.95
N LEU A 92 -6.34 -11.27 14.64
CA LEU A 92 -5.31 -11.63 13.65
C LEU A 92 -4.37 -10.46 13.34
N LEU A 93 -4.88 -9.23 13.28
CA LEU A 93 -4.09 -8.06 12.86
C LEU A 93 -2.90 -7.79 13.77
N GLN A 94 -3.11 -7.80 15.09
CA GLN A 94 -2.03 -7.49 16.05
C GLN A 94 -0.86 -8.49 15.98
N PRO A 95 -1.08 -9.83 15.98
CA PRO A 95 0.00 -10.79 15.76
C PRO A 95 0.74 -10.61 14.42
N ILE A 96 0.02 -10.24 13.36
CA ILE A 96 0.62 -9.98 12.03
C ILE A 96 1.54 -8.76 12.11
N CYS A 97 1.05 -7.63 12.60
CA CYS A 97 1.83 -6.40 12.77
C CYS A 97 3.05 -6.61 13.70
N ALA A 98 2.91 -7.47 14.70
CA ALA A 98 4.00 -7.82 15.62
C ALA A 98 4.98 -8.88 15.08
N LYS A 99 4.77 -9.38 13.85
CA LYS A 99 5.53 -10.49 13.24
C LYS A 99 5.57 -11.76 14.10
N LYS A 100 4.48 -12.02 14.82
CA LYS A 100 4.29 -13.16 15.74
C LYS A 100 3.14 -14.08 15.33
N ALA A 101 2.52 -13.83 14.17
CA ALA A 101 1.44 -14.66 13.65
C ALA A 101 1.92 -16.07 13.33
N THR A 102 1.17 -17.07 13.76
CA THR A 102 1.38 -18.47 13.39
C THR A 102 0.96 -18.72 11.94
N ARG A 103 1.44 -19.82 11.33
CA ARG A 103 1.00 -20.24 9.99
C ARG A 103 -0.52 -20.41 9.90
N HIS A 104 -1.16 -20.89 10.95
CA HIS A 104 -2.62 -21.00 11.01
C HIS A 104 -3.29 -19.62 10.95
N GLN A 105 -2.83 -18.66 11.77
CA GLN A 105 -3.35 -17.30 11.76
C GLN A 105 -3.16 -16.59 10.41
N LEU A 106 -2.01 -16.81 9.74
CA LEU A 106 -1.77 -16.26 8.40
C LEU A 106 -2.77 -16.82 7.38
N ARG A 107 -3.02 -18.14 7.39
CA ARG A 107 -4.03 -18.76 6.50
C ARG A 107 -5.44 -18.23 6.76
N GLU A 108 -5.81 -18.02 8.03
CA GLU A 108 -7.11 -17.43 8.35
C GLU A 108 -7.21 -15.96 7.90
N ALA A 109 -6.13 -15.19 8.05
CA ALA A 109 -6.07 -13.82 7.56
C ALA A 109 -6.16 -13.74 6.03
N GLU A 110 -5.48 -14.63 5.30
CA GLU A 110 -5.57 -14.76 3.84
C GLU A 110 -7.01 -15.03 3.39
N LYS A 111 -7.73 -15.95 4.07
CA LYS A 111 -9.14 -16.23 3.77
C LYS A 111 -10.02 -15.00 3.95
N ILE A 112 -9.80 -14.23 5.02
CA ILE A 112 -10.52 -12.98 5.26
C ILE A 112 -10.18 -11.97 4.17
N ILE A 113 -8.90 -11.72 3.88
CA ILE A 113 -8.51 -10.77 2.83
C ILE A 113 -9.14 -11.16 1.48
N HIS A 114 -9.14 -12.45 1.14
CA HIS A 114 -9.71 -12.93 -0.11
C HIS A 114 -11.23 -12.73 -0.19
N SER A 115 -11.97 -12.85 0.92
CA SER A 115 -13.43 -12.62 0.92
C SER A 115 -13.80 -11.15 0.79
N TYR A 116 -12.87 -10.23 1.05
CA TYR A 116 -13.04 -8.78 0.96
C TYR A 116 -12.38 -8.15 -0.28
N LYS A 117 -11.93 -8.95 -1.25
CA LYS A 117 -11.11 -8.51 -2.40
C LYS A 117 -11.70 -7.39 -3.27
N ASN A 118 -13.00 -7.10 -3.16
CA ASN A 118 -13.70 -6.07 -3.93
C ASN A 118 -14.03 -4.81 -3.10
N GLU A 119 -13.60 -4.73 -1.84
CA GLU A 119 -13.93 -3.61 -0.93
C GLU A 119 -12.87 -2.50 -0.88
N ALA A 120 -11.71 -2.71 -1.49
CA ALA A 120 -10.61 -1.77 -1.57
C ALA A 120 -10.35 -1.35 -3.00
#